data_AF-A0A968P0J3-F1
#
_entry.id   AF-A0A968P0J3-F1
#
_cell.length_a   1.000
_cell.length_b   1.000
_cell.length_c   1.000
_cell.angle_alpha   90.00
_cell.angle_beta   90.00
_cell.angle_gamma   90.00
#
_symmetry.space_group_name_H-M   'P 1'
#
loop_
_entity.id
_entity.type
_entity.pdbx_description
1 polymer ?
#
loop_
_entity_poly.entity_id
_entity_poly.type
_entity_poly.pdbx_seq_one_letter_code
_entity_poly.pdbx_strand_id
1 'polypeptide(L)'
;MYPGFAIVWGARLRLMTPTTQLYYTSELELMPHVRQILEGSLMTTHCFNVDMEGVHGLITRGHTFQKFETFIRAKLTETQDLFLSLKKLERHFINPQSDPYYQDLVSKLERANRLLSHPTTESLMEAERALNRGRSSLKTIFPNDRLLSLLVTHLEYGISERRNLQRPTAQQGGRNPAQ
;
A
#
# COMPACT_ATOMS: atom_id res chain seq x y z
N MET A 1 12.94 15.71 -8.70
CA MET A 1 14.37 15.97 -8.47
C MET A 1 14.56 15.97 -6.96
N TYR A 2 15.09 14.89 -6.38
CA TYR A 2 15.22 14.74 -4.92
C TYR A 2 16.44 15.52 -4.42
N PRO A 3 16.37 16.24 -3.29
CA PRO A 3 17.54 16.87 -2.70
C PRO A 3 18.47 15.76 -2.19
N GLY A 4 19.58 15.54 -2.89
CA GLY A 4 20.62 14.63 -2.42
C GLY A 4 21.22 15.18 -1.13
N PHE A 5 21.13 14.41 -0.04
CA PHE A 5 21.87 14.73 1.18
C PHE A 5 23.36 14.60 0.90
N ALA A 6 24.18 15.49 1.43
CA ALA A 6 25.63 15.42 1.28
C ALA A 6 26.28 15.39 2.66
N ILE A 7 27.30 14.54 2.81
CA ILE A 7 28.17 14.50 3.97
C ILE A 7 29.54 15.05 3.60
N VAL A 8 30.14 15.81 4.50
CA VAL A 8 31.54 16.21 4.39
C VAL A 8 32.38 15.12 5.06
N TRP A 9 33.13 14.38 4.26
CA TRP A 9 34.05 13.35 4.74
C TRP A 9 35.49 13.81 4.45
N GLY A 10 36.22 14.21 5.50
CA GLY A 10 37.49 14.92 5.34
C GLY A 10 37.27 16.27 4.64
N ALA A 11 38.04 16.56 3.58
CA ALA A 11 37.90 17.78 2.77
C ALA A 11 37.00 17.60 1.52
N ARG A 12 36.19 16.54 1.45
CA ARG A 12 35.36 16.24 0.28
C ARG A 12 33.88 16.21 0.65
N LEU A 13 33.08 16.93 -0.13
CA LEU A 13 31.63 16.78 -0.14
C LEU A 13 31.28 15.51 -0.91
N ARG A 14 30.64 14.54 -0.25
CA ARG A 14 30.13 13.33 -0.89
C ARG A 14 28.62 13.31 -0.77
N LEU A 15 27.93 12.92 -1.83
CA LEU A 15 26.52 12.56 -1.71
C LEU A 15 26.38 11.41 -0.72
N MET A 16 25.50 11.61 0.26
CA MET A 16 25.07 10.65 1.23
C MET A 16 23.99 9.79 0.55
N THR A 17 24.42 8.74 -0.15
CA THR A 17 23.48 7.79 -0.80
C THR A 17 22.67 7.05 0.29
N PRO A 18 21.40 6.67 0.01
CA PRO A 18 21.07 5.81 -1.13
C PRO A 18 20.19 6.47 -2.19
N THR A 19 20.73 6.63 -3.40
CA THR A 19 19.93 6.27 -4.57
C THR A 19 19.55 4.81 -4.37
N THR A 20 18.25 4.51 -4.28
CA THR A 20 17.73 3.14 -4.15
C THR A 20 18.57 2.13 -4.93
N GLN A 21 19.03 1.07 -4.27
CA GLN A 21 19.85 0.00 -4.83
C GLN A 21 19.09 -1.31 -4.68
N LEU A 22 18.43 -1.72 -5.76
CA LEU A 22 17.74 -2.99 -5.82
C LEU A 22 18.39 -3.87 -6.90
N TYR A 23 18.67 -5.11 -6.53
CA TYR A 23 19.24 -6.13 -7.41
C TYR A 23 18.19 -7.19 -7.67
N TYR A 24 17.89 -7.41 -8.95
CA TYR A 24 16.89 -8.36 -9.41
C TYR A 24 17.52 -9.44 -10.31
N THR A 25 16.95 -10.64 -10.30
CA THR A 25 17.27 -11.71 -11.25
C THR A 25 16.64 -11.42 -12.63
N SER A 26 16.94 -12.24 -13.62
CA SER A 26 16.31 -12.18 -14.96
C SER A 26 14.79 -12.37 -14.91
N GLU A 27 14.28 -13.00 -13.86
CA GLU A 27 12.87 -13.29 -13.63
C GLU A 27 12.14 -12.16 -12.88
N LEU A 28 12.81 -11.02 -12.65
CA LEU A 28 12.30 -9.88 -11.86
C LEU A 28 12.03 -10.22 -10.39
N GLU A 29 12.75 -11.18 -9.84
CA GLU A 29 12.75 -11.48 -8.40
C GLU A 29 13.94 -10.81 -7.70
N LEU A 30 13.79 -10.42 -6.44
CA LEU A 30 14.90 -9.83 -5.67
C LEU A 30 16.03 -10.85 -5.51
N MET A 31 17.26 -10.48 -5.86
CA MET A 31 18.42 -11.36 -5.75
C MET A 31 18.66 -11.75 -4.27
N PRO A 32 18.75 -13.05 -3.97
CA PRO A 32 19.01 -13.53 -2.62
C PRO A 32 20.46 -13.23 -2.22
N HIS A 33 20.69 -13.08 -0.91
CA HIS A 33 22.00 -12.81 -0.30
C HIS A 33 22.71 -11.52 -0.73
N VAL A 34 22.10 -10.72 -1.62
CA VAL A 34 22.58 -9.39 -1.99
C VAL A 34 21.95 -8.36 -1.06
N ARG A 35 22.77 -7.42 -0.59
CA ARG A 35 22.30 -6.29 0.22
C ARG A 35 21.51 -5.33 -0.66
N GLN A 36 20.25 -5.14 -0.30
CA GLN A 36 19.30 -4.24 -0.92
C GLN A 36 19.20 -2.95 -0.09
N ILE A 37 19.00 -1.81 -0.75
CA ILE A 37 18.77 -0.53 -0.09
C ILE A 37 17.58 0.17 -0.75
N LEU A 38 16.53 0.43 0.02
CA LEU A 38 15.32 1.07 -0.46
C LEU A 38 14.95 2.28 0.39
N GLU A 39 14.58 3.38 -0.26
CA GLU A 39 14.01 4.54 0.42
C GLU A 39 12.55 4.23 0.81
N GLY A 40 12.24 4.40 2.09
CA GLY A 40 10.91 4.18 2.63
C GLY A 40 10.10 5.47 2.79
N SER A 41 9.04 5.41 3.58
CA SER A 41 8.28 6.62 3.94
C SER A 41 8.96 7.40 5.08
N LEU A 42 8.57 8.67 5.28
CA LEU A 42 9.01 9.47 6.44
C LEU A 42 10.54 9.57 6.63
N MET A 43 11.28 9.65 5.51
CA MET A 43 12.75 9.69 5.50
C MET A 43 13.39 8.45 6.13
N THR A 44 12.79 7.28 5.96
CA THR A 44 13.41 6.02 6.34
C THR A 44 14.25 5.44 5.20
N THR A 45 15.25 4.66 5.57
CA THR A 45 16.01 3.83 4.64
C THR A 45 15.98 2.40 5.15
N HIS A 46 15.57 1.49 4.26
CA HIS A 46 15.54 0.06 4.50
C HIS A 46 16.82 -0.54 3.94
N CYS A 47 17.59 -1.19 4.80
CA CYS A 47 18.77 -1.95 4.41
C CYS A 47 18.52 -3.41 4.75
N PHE A 48 18.39 -4.27 3.72
CA PHE A 48 17.89 -5.62 3.92
C PHE A 48 18.48 -6.62 2.94
N ASN A 49 18.34 -7.89 3.27
CA ASN A 49 18.70 -9.02 2.43
C ASN A 49 17.49 -9.94 2.34
N VAL A 50 17.38 -10.64 1.21
CA VAL A 50 16.37 -11.68 0.98
C VAL A 50 17.07 -13.03 1.04
N ASP A 51 16.47 -13.98 1.74
CA ASP A 51 16.91 -15.37 1.82
C ASP A 51 15.70 -16.33 1.71
N MET A 52 15.94 -17.64 1.85
CA MET A 52 14.88 -18.65 1.78
C MET A 52 13.90 -18.60 2.97
N GLU A 53 14.32 -18.02 4.11
CA GLU A 53 13.54 -17.96 5.33
C GLU A 53 12.73 -16.65 5.44
N GLY A 54 13.03 -15.67 4.59
CA GLY A 54 12.31 -14.42 4.45
C GLY A 54 13.23 -13.24 4.20
N VAL A 55 12.90 -12.12 4.84
CA VAL A 55 13.63 -10.87 4.72
C VAL A 55 14.19 -10.51 6.08
N HIS A 56 15.45 -10.10 6.13
CA HIS A 56 16.08 -9.60 7.34
C HIS A 56 16.84 -8.32 7.05
N GLY A 57 16.87 -7.42 8.03
CA GLY A 57 17.44 -6.10 7.81
C GLY A 57 17.15 -5.12 8.94
N LEU A 58 17.47 -3.87 8.65
CA LEU A 58 17.27 -2.75 9.55
C LEU A 58 16.67 -1.57 8.82
N ILE A 59 15.86 -0.82 9.55
CA ILE A 59 15.29 0.46 9.14
C ILE A 59 16.06 1.54 9.89
N THR A 60 16.65 2.49 9.17
CA THR A 60 17.15 3.73 9.74
C THR A 60 16.19 4.87 9.47
N ARG A 61 16.13 5.85 10.36
CA ARG A 61 15.27 7.03 10.20
C ARG A 61 16.08 8.31 10.28
N GLY A 62 15.76 9.23 9.36
CA GLY A 62 16.21 10.61 9.40
C GLY A 62 17.69 10.81 9.12
N HIS A 63 18.12 12.06 9.25
CA HIS A 63 19.48 12.51 8.97
C HIS A 63 20.53 12.00 9.97
N THR A 64 20.09 11.55 11.15
CA THR A 64 20.96 11.01 12.20
C THR A 64 21.23 9.51 12.03
N PHE A 65 20.67 8.86 11.00
CA PHE A 65 20.76 7.41 10.79
C PHE A 65 20.41 6.58 12.03
N GLN A 66 19.45 7.07 12.82
CA GLN A 66 19.06 6.37 14.03
C GLN A 66 18.45 5.02 13.63
N LYS A 67 18.97 3.95 14.21
CA LYS A 67 18.37 2.61 14.10
C LYS A 67 16.94 2.71 14.64
N PHE A 68 15.96 2.50 13.76
CA PHE A 68 14.55 2.61 14.08
C PHE A 68 13.97 1.23 14.41
N GLU A 69 14.23 0.25 13.54
CA GLU A 69 13.66 -1.09 13.66
C GLU A 69 14.60 -2.13 13.04
N THR A 70 14.51 -3.38 13.48
CA THR A 70 15.12 -4.53 12.84
C THR A 70 14.10 -5.62 12.66
N PHE A 71 14.15 -6.28 11.52
CA PHE A 71 13.31 -7.44 11.20
C PHE A 71 14.23 -8.61 10.84
N ILE A 72 13.85 -9.80 11.30
CA ILE A 72 14.64 -11.03 11.16
C ILE A 72 13.69 -12.12 10.66
N ARG A 73 13.99 -12.70 9.50
CA ARG A 73 13.17 -13.75 8.87
C ARG A 73 11.69 -13.37 8.77
N ALA A 74 11.42 -12.09 8.56
CA ALA A 74 10.07 -11.58 8.40
C ALA A 74 9.59 -11.87 6.98
N LYS A 75 8.30 -12.15 6.81
CA LYS A 75 7.73 -12.13 5.46
C LYS A 75 7.75 -10.69 4.97
N LEU A 76 8.02 -10.50 3.67
CA LEU A 76 8.06 -9.14 3.11
C LEU A 76 6.77 -8.36 3.41
N THR A 77 5.61 -9.02 3.38
CA THR A 77 4.30 -8.43 3.71
C THR A 77 4.12 -8.00 5.17
N GLU A 78 4.92 -8.53 6.10
CA GLU A 78 4.89 -8.15 7.53
C GLU A 78 5.58 -6.81 7.75
N THR A 79 6.61 -6.49 6.96
CA THR A 79 7.27 -5.18 6.97
C THR A 79 6.54 -4.22 6.02
N GLN A 80 5.38 -3.70 6.46
CA GLN A 80 4.46 -2.95 5.62
C GLN A 80 5.11 -1.75 4.88
N ASP A 81 5.94 -0.96 5.56
CA ASP A 81 6.61 0.20 4.93
C ASP A 81 7.56 -0.23 3.81
N LEU A 82 8.37 -1.27 4.05
CA LEU A 82 9.27 -1.86 3.06
C LEU A 82 8.48 -2.39 1.86
N PHE A 83 7.45 -3.22 2.11
CA PHE A 83 6.63 -3.82 1.08
C PHE A 83 5.93 -2.78 0.19
N LEU A 84 5.30 -1.77 0.80
CA LEU A 84 4.60 -0.73 0.03
C LEU A 84 5.60 0.13 -0.76
N SER A 85 6.77 0.41 -0.20
CA SER A 85 7.80 1.18 -0.90
C SER A 85 8.36 0.43 -2.10
N LEU A 86 8.52 -0.90 -1.97
CA LEU A 86 8.93 -1.76 -3.06
C LEU A 86 7.87 -1.79 -4.16
N LYS A 87 6.60 -1.98 -3.81
CA LYS A 87 5.50 -1.99 -4.79
C LYS A 87 5.34 -0.66 -5.53
N LYS A 88 5.60 0.47 -4.88
CA LYS A 88 5.61 1.79 -5.52
C LYS A 88 6.69 1.92 -6.59
N LEU A 89 7.84 1.28 -6.40
CA LEU A 89 8.92 1.27 -7.38
C LEU A 89 8.61 0.27 -8.50
N GLU A 90 8.24 -0.95 -8.13
CA GLU A 90 7.98 -2.06 -9.05
C GLU A 90 6.89 -1.76 -10.07
N ARG A 91 5.86 -0.98 -9.72
CA ARG A 91 4.78 -0.59 -10.66
C ARG A 91 5.29 0.03 -11.97
N HIS A 92 6.49 0.61 -11.96
CA HIS A 92 7.08 1.28 -13.11
C HIS A 92 7.79 0.31 -14.07
N PHE A 93 8.04 -0.92 -13.63
CA PHE A 93 8.86 -1.90 -14.34
C PHE A 93 8.16 -3.25 -14.52
N ILE A 94 7.24 -3.60 -13.61
CA ILE A 94 6.50 -4.86 -13.61
C ILE A 94 5.09 -4.61 -14.16
N ASN A 95 4.65 -5.48 -15.07
CA ASN A 95 3.27 -5.47 -15.55
C ASN A 95 2.31 -5.74 -14.38
N PRO A 96 1.35 -4.86 -14.06
CA PRO A 96 0.41 -5.08 -12.97
C PRO A 96 -0.38 -6.40 -13.11
N GLN A 97 -0.63 -6.85 -14.34
CA GLN A 97 -1.36 -8.10 -14.59
C GLN A 97 -0.56 -9.35 -14.22
N SER A 98 0.77 -9.26 -14.07
CA SER A 98 1.61 -10.35 -13.55
C SER A 98 1.97 -10.18 -12.08
N ASP A 99 1.64 -9.04 -11.47
CA ASP A 99 1.96 -8.77 -10.07
C ASP A 99 0.93 -9.44 -9.14
N PRO A 100 1.34 -10.38 -8.26
CA PRO A 100 0.41 -11.10 -7.38
C PRO A 100 -0.34 -10.20 -6.39
N TYR A 101 0.27 -9.10 -5.95
CA TYR A 101 -0.36 -8.17 -5.02
C TYR A 101 -1.46 -7.36 -5.70
N TYR A 102 -1.24 -6.93 -6.94
CA TYR A 102 -2.25 -6.27 -7.75
C TYR A 102 -3.43 -7.21 -8.04
N GLN A 103 -3.16 -8.45 -8.46
CA GLN A 103 -4.20 -9.45 -8.71
C GLN A 103 -5.06 -9.75 -7.48
N ASP A 104 -4.44 -9.93 -6.31
CA ASP A 104 -5.14 -10.13 -5.04
C ASP A 104 -6.02 -8.92 -4.68
N LEU A 105 -5.51 -7.71 -4.88
CA LEU A 105 -6.25 -6.47 -4.63
C LEU A 105 -7.49 -6.34 -5.52
N VAL A 106 -7.33 -6.57 -6.83
CA VAL A 106 -8.43 -6.55 -7.80
C VAL A 106 -9.46 -7.61 -7.44
N SER A 107 -9.03 -8.85 -7.19
CA SER A 107 -9.91 -9.96 -6.83
C SER A 107 -10.75 -9.67 -5.58
N LYS A 108 -10.15 -9.04 -4.56
CA LYS A 108 -10.83 -8.62 -3.34
C LYS A 108 -11.87 -7.53 -3.60
N LEU A 109 -11.55 -6.54 -4.42
CA LEU A 109 -12.49 -5.47 -4.79
C LEU A 109 -13.65 -6.01 -5.62
N GLU A 110 -13.39 -6.90 -6.57
CA GLU A 110 -14.44 -7.55 -7.38
C GLU A 110 -15.34 -8.45 -6.52
N ARG A 111 -14.76 -9.23 -5.60
CA ARG A 111 -15.53 -10.04 -4.64
C ARG A 111 -16.41 -9.14 -3.78
N ALA A 112 -15.84 -8.07 -3.21
CA ALA A 112 -16.59 -7.11 -2.40
C ALA A 112 -17.75 -6.48 -3.18
N ASN A 113 -17.53 -6.10 -4.44
CA ASN A 113 -18.58 -5.57 -5.31
C ASN A 113 -19.72 -6.57 -5.55
N ARG A 114 -19.40 -7.86 -5.74
CA ARG A 114 -20.41 -8.92 -5.90
C ARG A 114 -21.23 -9.14 -4.63
N LEU A 115 -20.60 -9.05 -3.46
CA LEU A 115 -21.27 -9.24 -2.17
C LEU A 115 -22.32 -8.16 -1.87
N LEU A 116 -22.20 -6.96 -2.48
CA LEU A 116 -23.20 -5.89 -2.32
C LEU A 116 -24.58 -6.23 -2.92
N SER A 117 -24.68 -7.26 -3.76
CA SER A 117 -25.97 -7.75 -4.28
C SER A 117 -26.83 -8.36 -3.18
N HIS A 118 -26.23 -9.03 -2.19
CA HIS A 118 -26.90 -9.67 -1.07
C HIS A 118 -26.24 -9.28 0.26
N PRO A 119 -26.46 -8.04 0.74
CA PRO A 119 -25.70 -7.48 1.84
C PRO A 119 -26.07 -8.13 3.18
N THR A 120 -25.11 -8.85 3.76
CA THR A 120 -25.06 -9.19 5.19
C THR A 120 -24.17 -8.19 5.94
N THR A 121 -24.28 -8.10 7.27
CA THR A 121 -23.39 -7.26 8.08
C THR A 121 -21.91 -7.58 7.84
N GLU A 122 -21.57 -8.88 7.78
CA GLU A 122 -20.21 -9.33 7.49
C GLU A 122 -19.74 -8.89 6.10
N SER A 123 -20.61 -8.98 5.09
CA SER A 123 -20.28 -8.58 3.73
C SER A 123 -20.02 -7.09 3.60
N LEU A 124 -20.76 -6.24 4.35
CA LEU A 124 -20.54 -4.80 4.37
C LEU A 124 -19.22 -4.46 5.06
N MET A 125 -18.89 -5.13 6.16
CA MET A 125 -17.59 -4.98 6.82
C MET A 125 -16.43 -5.41 5.91
N GLU A 126 -16.58 -6.52 5.17
CA GLU A 126 -15.57 -6.96 4.19
C GLU A 126 -15.43 -5.93 3.06
N ALA A 127 -16.55 -5.43 2.54
CA ALA A 127 -16.57 -4.41 1.49
C ALA A 127 -15.88 -3.12 1.93
N GLU A 128 -16.11 -2.66 3.17
CA GLU A 128 -15.43 -1.48 3.72
C GLU A 128 -13.92 -1.68 3.88
N ARG A 129 -13.49 -2.86 4.35
CA ARG A 129 -12.06 -3.20 4.43
C ARG A 129 -11.41 -3.22 3.05
N ALA A 130 -12.06 -3.85 2.07
CA ALA A 130 -11.59 -3.88 0.70
C ALA A 130 -11.53 -2.47 0.10
N LEU A 131 -12.54 -1.64 0.32
CA LEU A 131 -12.58 -0.24 -0.14
C LEU A 131 -11.43 0.58 0.43
N ASN A 132 -11.19 0.50 1.75
CA ASN A 132 -10.12 1.25 2.40
C ASN A 132 -8.74 0.84 1.86
N ARG A 133 -8.52 -0.46 1.66
CA ARG A 133 -7.27 -0.97 1.05
C ARG A 133 -7.13 -0.54 -0.41
N GLY A 134 -8.21 -0.60 -1.18
CA GLY A 134 -8.27 -0.14 -2.57
C GLY A 134 -7.91 1.34 -2.70
N ARG A 135 -8.54 2.20 -1.91
CA ARG A 135 -8.26 3.65 -1.87
C ARG A 135 -6.80 3.96 -1.53
N SER A 136 -6.28 3.31 -0.50
CA SER A 136 -4.87 3.50 -0.09
C SER A 136 -3.92 3.07 -1.21
N SER A 137 -4.17 1.92 -1.83
CA SER A 137 -3.33 1.38 -2.91
C SER A 137 -3.41 2.22 -4.18
N LEU A 138 -4.61 2.67 -4.58
CA LEU A 138 -4.81 3.57 -5.72
C LEU A 138 -4.09 4.90 -5.52
N LYS A 139 -4.16 5.47 -4.31
CA LYS A 139 -3.49 6.73 -3.98
C LYS A 139 -1.97 6.60 -3.95
N THR A 140 -1.45 5.50 -3.41
CA THR A 140 -0.02 5.41 -3.05
C THR A 140 0.78 4.57 -4.03
N ILE A 141 0.25 3.43 -4.48
CA ILE A 141 0.95 2.46 -5.33
C ILE A 141 0.49 2.56 -6.78
N PHE A 142 -0.79 2.64 -7.10
CA PHE A 142 -1.27 2.56 -8.49
C PHE A 142 -2.00 3.84 -8.92
N PRO A 143 -1.34 5.02 -8.88
CA PRO A 143 -1.99 6.25 -9.30
C PRO A 143 -2.36 6.15 -10.78
N ASN A 144 -3.57 6.60 -11.11
CA ASN A 144 -4.13 6.60 -12.47
C ASN A 144 -4.50 5.23 -13.04
N ASP A 145 -4.49 4.16 -12.24
CA ASP A 145 -5.02 2.87 -12.69
C ASP A 145 -6.55 2.95 -12.88
N ARG A 146 -6.98 2.79 -14.14
CA ARG A 146 -8.39 2.95 -14.53
C ARG A 146 -9.28 1.88 -13.95
N LEU A 147 -8.81 0.63 -13.90
CA LEU A 147 -9.58 -0.50 -13.41
C LEU A 147 -9.78 -0.39 -11.90
N LEU A 148 -8.70 -0.17 -11.14
CA LEU A 148 -8.78 0.04 -9.70
C LEU A 148 -9.65 1.26 -9.37
N SER A 149 -9.52 2.35 -10.12
CA SER A 149 -10.38 3.53 -9.93
C SER A 149 -11.85 3.17 -10.11
N LEU A 150 -12.21 2.45 -11.17
CA LEU A 150 -13.58 2.02 -11.43
C LEU A 150 -14.12 1.12 -10.31
N LEU A 151 -13.36 0.10 -9.91
CA LEU A 151 -13.75 -0.85 -8.87
C LEU A 151 -13.96 -0.17 -7.51
N VAL A 152 -13.07 0.76 -7.15
CA VAL A 152 -13.17 1.56 -5.92
C VAL A 152 -14.40 2.47 -5.95
N THR A 153 -14.62 3.20 -7.05
CA THR A 153 -15.78 4.09 -7.19
C THR A 153 -17.10 3.33 -7.15
N HIS A 154 -17.18 2.19 -7.85
CA HIS A 154 -18.39 1.36 -7.85
C HIS A 154 -18.68 0.80 -6.44
N LEU A 155 -17.66 0.33 -5.73
CA LEU A 155 -17.80 -0.20 -4.38
C LEU A 155 -18.22 0.87 -3.38
N GLU A 156 -17.65 2.08 -3.49
CA GLU A 156 -18.02 3.24 -2.68
C GLU A 156 -19.48 3.63 -2.89
N TYR A 157 -19.92 3.73 -4.15
CA TYR A 157 -21.31 4.03 -4.48
C TYR A 157 -22.25 2.97 -3.90
N GLY A 158 -21.95 1.69 -4.13
CA GLY A 158 -22.78 0.59 -3.67
C GLY A 158 -22.89 0.52 -2.14
N ILE A 159 -21.80 0.74 -1.39
CA ILE A 159 -21.85 0.81 0.09
C ILE A 159 -22.74 1.97 0.55
N SER A 160 -22.65 3.12 -0.12
CA SER A 160 -23.39 4.33 0.25
C SER A 160 -24.90 4.15 0.04
N GLU A 161 -25.30 3.58 -1.10
CA GLU A 161 -26.69 3.23 -1.40
C GLU A 161 -27.28 2.27 -0.36
N ARG A 162 -26.53 1.22 0.02
CA ARG A 162 -27.01 0.24 1.02
C ARG A 162 -27.18 0.86 2.41
N ARG A 163 -26.30 1.77 2.81
CA ARG A 163 -26.43 2.50 4.08
C ARG A 163 -27.64 3.44 4.08
N ASN A 164 -27.93 4.08 2.94
CA ASN A 164 -29.10 4.96 2.81
C ASN A 164 -30.41 4.17 2.92
N LEU A 165 -30.49 2.98 2.33
CA LEU A 165 -31.66 2.09 2.44
C LEU A 165 -31.90 1.55 3.86
N GLN A 166 -30.84 1.47 4.69
CA GLN A 166 -30.94 0.99 6.07
C GLN A 166 -31.29 2.10 7.09
N ARG A 167 -31.30 3.38 6.69
CA ARG A 167 -31.76 4.46 7.57
C ARG A 167 -33.29 4.43 7.65
N PRO A 168 -33.90 4.21 8.83
CA PRO A 168 -35.34 4.30 8.96
C PRO A 168 -35.77 5.73 8.65
N THR A 169 -36.89 5.89 7.93
CA THR A 169 -37.61 7.15 7.68
C THR A 169 -38.17 7.74 8.98
N ALA A 170 -37.32 8.06 9.94
CA ALA A 170 -37.70 8.75 11.16
C ALA A 170 -37.60 10.26 10.91
N GLN A 171 -38.58 10.84 10.20
CA GLN A 171 -38.95 12.27 10.25
C GLN A 171 -40.04 12.64 9.22
N GLN A 172 -41.19 11.96 9.20
CA GLN A 172 -42.43 12.52 8.61
C GLN A 172 -43.63 12.06 9.42
N GLY A 173 -43.83 12.67 10.59
CA GLY A 173 -45.00 12.42 11.42
C GLY A 173 -44.95 13.30 12.65
N GLY A 174 -45.55 14.49 12.58
CA GLY A 174 -45.60 15.40 13.73
C GLY A 174 -45.75 16.89 13.43
N ARG A 175 -46.42 17.27 12.33
CA ARG A 175 -47.12 18.57 12.30
C ARG A 175 -48.60 18.30 12.38
N ASN A 176 -49.15 18.31 13.60
CA ASN A 176 -50.57 18.55 13.78
C ASN A 176 -50.83 20.02 13.48
N PRO A 177 -51.71 20.37 12.52
CA PRO A 177 -52.28 21.70 12.46
C PRO A 177 -53.47 21.79 13.44
N ALA A 178 -53.49 22.86 14.23
CA ALA A 178 -54.65 23.49 14.85
C ALA A 178 -55.67 22.62 15.63
N GLN A 179 -55.77 22.88 16.95
CA GLN A 179 -56.94 23.50 17.58
C GLN A 179 -56.64 23.84 19.05
#